data_AF-A0A4R9K6T9-F1
#
_entry.id   AF-A0A4R9K6T9-F1
#
_cell.length_a   1.000
_cell.length_b   1.000
_cell.length_c   1.000
_cell.angle_alpha   90.00
_cell.angle_beta   90.00
_cell.angle_gamma   90.00
#
_symmetry.space_group_name_H-M   'P 1'
#
loop_
_entity.id
_entity.type
_entity.pdbx_description
1 polymer ?
#
loop_
_entity_poly.entity_id
_entity_poly.type
_entity_poly.pdbx_seq_one_letter_code
_entity_poly.pdbx_strand_id
1 'polypeptide(L)'
;MEYEALNPKLYARVLDDLELVISHKPFQVLFYGSRERGDYDELSDLNFYLLAHSTDQMKPSFIESISSALNHLESVAPVNMIAGDTESLRMRMKIHEPGSIQLLENASVFYGETLWENLQNEWKSFRNREVSIIDLTSYLEKRIRFFKQQVTKNVKEEISQLERICTLTLHIWAIKNINDLTLSEIIKMDTPSQLVPLFKLLYQNEMDETTLELLDLNRKLYAFKRDARWKREIAREEIFELKHKLISLRKDEEFLLNY
;
A
#
# COMPACT_ATOMS: atom_id res chain seq x y z
N MET A 1 -5.42 15.25 24.48
CA MET A 1 -6.50 14.47 23.84
C MET A 1 -6.19 13.03 24.13
N GLU A 2 -7.01 12.37 24.97
CA GLU A 2 -6.98 10.91 25.05
C GLU A 2 -7.39 10.41 23.66
N TYR A 3 -6.50 9.67 22.99
CA TYR A 3 -6.85 9.02 21.73
C TYR A 3 -8.00 8.06 22.03
N GLU A 4 -9.20 8.38 21.54
CA GLU A 4 -10.41 7.60 21.82
C GLU A 4 -10.12 6.13 21.53
N ALA A 5 -10.11 5.33 22.60
CA ALA A 5 -10.06 3.90 22.50
C ALA A 5 -11.22 3.43 21.60
N LEU A 6 -10.90 2.43 20.77
CA LEU A 6 -11.80 1.69 19.88
C LEU A 6 -13.23 1.62 20.43
N ASN A 7 -14.20 2.30 19.79
CA ASN A 7 -15.61 2.23 20.16
C ASN A 7 -16.18 0.84 19.82
N PRO A 8 -16.41 -0.05 20.80
CA PRO A 8 -16.75 -1.45 20.51
C PRO A 8 -18.10 -1.59 19.82
N LYS A 9 -19.02 -0.64 20.06
CA LYS A 9 -20.33 -0.61 19.42
C LYS A 9 -20.24 -0.30 17.93
N LEU A 10 -19.29 0.57 17.56
CA LEU A 10 -19.07 0.93 16.17
C LEU A 10 -18.51 -0.27 15.39
N TYR A 11 -17.55 -0.99 15.96
CA TYR A 11 -16.99 -2.20 15.37
C TYR A 11 -18.04 -3.30 15.23
N ALA A 12 -18.85 -3.53 16.27
CA ALA A 12 -19.95 -4.51 16.20
C ALA A 12 -20.92 -4.21 15.05
N ARG A 13 -21.32 -2.94 14.88
CA ARG A 13 -22.16 -2.53 13.76
C ARG A 13 -21.53 -2.83 12.40
N VAL A 14 -20.24 -2.53 12.24
CA VAL A 14 -19.52 -2.81 10.98
C VAL A 14 -19.50 -4.31 10.69
N LEU A 15 -19.27 -5.14 11.71
CA LEU A 15 -19.30 -6.60 11.57
C LEU A 15 -20.70 -7.10 11.17
N ASP A 16 -21.76 -6.56 11.78
CA ASP A 16 -23.15 -6.86 11.40
C ASP A 16 -23.43 -6.46 9.93
N ASP A 17 -22.97 -5.29 9.49
CA ASP A 17 -23.14 -4.82 8.12
C ASP A 17 -22.35 -5.68 7.11
N LEU A 18 -21.16 -6.17 7.49
CA LEU A 18 -20.35 -7.08 6.67
C LEU A 18 -21.00 -8.47 6.52
N GLU A 19 -21.66 -8.97 7.56
CA GLU A 19 -22.41 -10.24 7.53
C GLU A 19 -23.56 -10.21 6.51
N LEU A 20 -24.14 -9.03 6.27
CA LEU A 20 -25.24 -8.84 5.31
C LEU A 20 -24.78 -8.74 3.86
N VAL A 21 -23.47 -8.68 3.59
CA VAL A 21 -22.95 -8.53 2.23
C VAL A 21 -23.08 -9.83 1.45
N ILE A 22 -23.83 -9.79 0.36
CA ILE A 22 -24.05 -10.93 -0.53
C ILE A 22 -22.78 -11.21 -1.35
N SER A 23 -22.17 -12.38 -1.13
CA SER A 23 -21.02 -12.88 -1.88
C SER A 23 -21.25 -14.31 -2.36
N HIS A 24 -20.72 -14.68 -3.53
CA HIS A 24 -20.83 -16.06 -4.01
C HIS A 24 -19.82 -17.01 -3.35
N LYS A 25 -18.72 -16.47 -2.85
CA LYS A 25 -17.70 -17.22 -2.12
C LYS A 25 -17.36 -16.50 -0.81
N PRO A 26 -16.85 -17.21 0.21
CA PRO A 26 -16.34 -16.57 1.41
C PRO A 26 -15.33 -15.48 1.06
N PHE A 27 -15.43 -14.37 1.78
CA PHE A 27 -14.47 -13.28 1.70
C PHE A 27 -13.96 -12.96 3.11
N GLN A 28 -12.83 -12.29 3.19
CA GLN A 28 -12.28 -11.80 4.43
C GLN A 28 -11.85 -10.35 4.30
N VAL A 29 -11.99 -9.62 5.39
CA VAL A 29 -11.41 -8.29 5.54
C VAL A 29 -10.26 -8.41 6.52
N LEU A 30 -9.08 -7.99 6.10
CA LEU A 30 -7.90 -7.89 6.95
C LEU A 30 -7.75 -6.45 7.41
N PHE A 31 -7.34 -6.25 8.66
CA PHE A 31 -6.93 -4.96 9.18
C PHE A 31 -5.41 -4.92 9.25
N TYR A 32 -4.79 -3.82 8.84
CA TYR A 32 -3.33 -3.69 8.84
C TYR A 32 -2.88 -2.23 9.01
N GLY A 33 -1.58 -2.05 9.21
CA GLY A 33 -0.96 -0.74 9.38
C GLY A 33 -0.85 -0.33 10.84
N SER A 34 -0.53 0.94 11.10
CA SER A 34 -0.15 1.36 12.45
C SER A 34 -1.29 1.30 13.48
N ARG A 35 -2.53 1.51 13.03
CA ARG A 35 -3.70 1.37 13.90
C ARG A 35 -3.98 -0.07 14.31
N GLU A 36 -3.64 -1.04 13.46
CA GLU A 36 -3.73 -2.46 13.82
C GLU A 36 -2.66 -2.80 14.87
N ARG A 37 -1.42 -2.36 14.66
CA ARG A 37 -0.29 -2.69 15.54
C ARG A 37 -0.32 -1.95 16.88
N GLY A 38 -1.15 -0.91 17.00
CA GLY A 38 -1.20 -0.06 18.18
C GLY A 38 -0.08 0.99 18.25
N ASP A 39 0.75 1.14 17.21
CA ASP A 39 1.82 2.14 17.10
C ASP A 39 1.37 3.38 16.30
N TYR A 40 0.08 3.71 16.39
CA TYR A 40 -0.54 4.78 15.62
C TYR A 40 -0.40 6.17 16.24
N ASP A 41 -0.52 7.16 15.38
CA ASP A 41 -0.59 8.59 15.71
C ASP A 41 -1.88 9.21 15.13
N GLU A 42 -2.03 10.53 15.29
CA GLU A 42 -3.14 11.29 14.72
C GLU A 42 -3.22 11.23 13.18
N LEU A 43 -2.11 10.87 12.53
CA LEU A 43 -1.99 10.80 11.08
C LEU A 43 -2.30 9.41 10.53
N SER A 44 -2.48 8.43 11.40
CA SER A 44 -2.67 7.04 11.01
C SER A 44 -4.10 6.79 10.51
N ASP A 45 -4.20 6.09 9.38
CA ASP A 45 -5.44 5.64 8.75
C ASP A 45 -5.89 4.26 9.27
N LEU A 46 -7.16 3.94 9.11
CA LEU A 46 -7.67 2.58 9.20
C LEU A 46 -7.51 1.91 7.84
N ASN A 47 -6.55 0.99 7.71
CA ASN A 47 -6.27 0.33 6.43
C ASN A 47 -6.80 -1.10 6.43
N PHE A 48 -7.61 -1.41 5.41
CA PHE A 48 -8.22 -2.71 5.23
C PHE A 48 -7.83 -3.32 3.90
N TYR A 49 -7.67 -4.65 3.90
CA TYR A 49 -7.44 -5.41 2.69
C TYR A 49 -8.58 -6.42 2.52
N LEU A 50 -9.34 -6.30 1.44
CA LEU A 50 -10.42 -7.23 1.10
C LEU A 50 -9.86 -8.40 0.29
N LEU A 51 -9.85 -9.57 0.91
CA LEU A 51 -9.58 -10.87 0.27
C LEU A 51 -10.89 -11.49 -0.18
N ALA A 52 -11.10 -11.53 -1.49
CA ALA A 52 -12.24 -12.25 -2.06
C ALA A 52 -11.83 -12.97 -3.33
N HIS A 53 -12.72 -13.82 -3.84
CA HIS A 53 -12.53 -14.46 -5.13
C HIS A 53 -12.67 -13.43 -6.26
N SER A 54 -11.97 -13.66 -7.37
CA SER A 54 -11.96 -12.75 -8.53
C SER A 54 -13.36 -12.44 -9.06
N THR A 55 -14.28 -13.40 -9.03
CA THR A 55 -15.68 -13.21 -9.47
C THR A 55 -16.45 -12.17 -8.66
N ASP A 56 -16.19 -12.07 -7.36
CA ASP A 56 -16.85 -11.08 -6.51
C ASP A 56 -16.09 -9.74 -6.56
N GLN A 57 -14.75 -9.78 -6.65
CA GLN A 57 -13.89 -8.60 -6.86
C GLN A 57 -14.25 -7.80 -8.14
N MET A 58 -14.70 -8.48 -9.19
CA MET A 58 -15.09 -7.84 -10.45
C MET A 58 -16.46 -7.14 -10.38
N LYS A 59 -17.19 -7.24 -9.27
CA LYS A 59 -18.51 -6.62 -9.10
C LYS A 59 -18.40 -5.32 -8.32
N PRO A 60 -18.65 -4.15 -8.95
CA PRO A 60 -18.60 -2.88 -8.25
C PRO A 60 -19.52 -2.84 -7.02
N SER A 61 -20.73 -3.39 -7.13
CA SER A 61 -21.70 -3.43 -6.02
C SER A 61 -21.23 -4.20 -4.79
N PHE A 62 -20.43 -5.25 -4.98
CA PHE A 62 -19.84 -6.00 -3.87
C PHE A 62 -18.79 -5.14 -3.15
N ILE A 63 -17.87 -4.54 -3.91
CA ILE A 63 -16.83 -3.65 -3.38
C ILE A 63 -17.45 -2.43 -2.66
N GLU A 64 -18.48 -1.84 -3.25
CA GLU A 64 -19.23 -0.71 -2.67
C GLU A 64 -19.93 -1.10 -1.36
N SER A 65 -20.50 -2.30 -1.27
CA SER A 65 -21.16 -2.78 -0.05
C SER A 65 -20.17 -2.93 1.11
N ILE A 66 -19.01 -3.55 0.85
CA ILE A 66 -17.93 -3.67 1.85
C ILE A 66 -17.41 -2.28 2.25
N SER A 67 -17.16 -1.41 1.26
CA SER A 67 -16.68 -0.05 1.50
C SER A 67 -17.67 0.73 2.38
N SER A 68 -18.98 0.63 2.08
CA SER A 68 -20.02 1.30 2.86
C SER A 68 -20.07 0.82 4.31
N ALA A 69 -19.91 -0.49 4.55
CA ALA A 69 -19.84 -1.04 5.91
C ALA A 69 -18.63 -0.46 6.67
N LEU A 70 -17.44 -0.49 6.06
CA LEU A 70 -16.21 0.01 6.67
C LEU A 70 -16.23 1.53 6.90
N ASN A 71 -16.92 2.30 6.05
CA ASN A 71 -17.00 3.76 6.15
C ASN A 71 -17.65 4.25 7.45
N HIS A 72 -18.40 3.41 8.17
CA HIS A 72 -18.85 3.77 9.52
C HIS A 72 -17.68 4.10 10.47
N LEU A 73 -16.51 3.52 10.23
CA LEU A 73 -15.28 3.79 10.99
C LEU A 73 -14.63 5.15 10.67
N GLU A 74 -15.06 5.86 9.63
CA GLU A 74 -14.53 7.20 9.30
C GLU A 74 -14.73 8.22 10.42
N SER A 75 -15.69 7.98 11.31
CA SER A 75 -15.88 8.77 12.53
C SER A 75 -14.67 8.71 13.49
N VAL A 76 -13.83 7.69 13.39
CA VAL A 76 -12.62 7.49 14.21
C VAL A 76 -11.38 7.97 13.46
N ALA A 77 -11.22 7.52 12.21
CA ALA A 77 -10.14 7.91 11.32
C ALA A 77 -10.49 7.56 9.87
N PRO A 78 -9.90 8.24 8.88
CA PRO A 78 -10.05 7.89 7.47
C PRO A 78 -9.82 6.41 7.20
N VAL A 79 -10.72 5.84 6.41
CA VAL A 79 -10.76 4.43 6.08
C VAL A 79 -10.22 4.26 4.67
N ASN A 80 -9.20 3.42 4.52
CA ASN A 80 -8.68 2.99 3.24
C ASN A 80 -8.96 1.51 3.07
N MET A 81 -9.49 1.11 1.92
CA MET A 81 -9.63 -0.30 1.56
C MET A 81 -8.90 -0.58 0.25
N ILE A 82 -8.06 -1.61 0.25
CA ILE A 82 -7.50 -2.20 -0.96
C ILE A 82 -8.23 -3.51 -1.23
N ALA A 83 -8.82 -3.62 -2.41
CA ALA A 83 -9.44 -4.85 -2.86
C ALA A 83 -8.45 -5.62 -3.74
N GLY A 84 -8.25 -6.91 -3.46
CA GLY A 84 -7.42 -7.74 -4.31
C GLY A 84 -7.80 -9.21 -4.20
N ASP A 85 -7.75 -9.90 -5.33
CA ASP A 85 -8.09 -11.31 -5.35
C ASP A 85 -7.00 -12.17 -4.68
N THR A 86 -7.43 -13.32 -4.17
CA THR A 86 -6.59 -14.23 -3.39
C THR A 86 -5.39 -14.76 -4.20
N GLU A 87 -5.58 -15.04 -5.50
CA GLU A 87 -4.51 -15.57 -6.36
C GLU A 87 -3.44 -14.51 -6.64
N SER A 88 -3.86 -13.27 -6.87
CA SER A 88 -2.95 -12.14 -7.04
C SER A 88 -2.11 -11.91 -5.78
N LEU A 89 -2.71 -11.99 -4.57
CA LEU A 89 -1.93 -11.91 -3.34
C LEU A 89 -0.97 -13.09 -3.20
N ARG A 90 -1.41 -14.33 -3.47
CA ARG A 90 -0.55 -15.52 -3.43
C ARG A 90 0.63 -15.42 -4.38
N MET A 91 0.44 -14.88 -5.59
CA MET A 91 1.51 -14.65 -6.54
C MET A 91 2.53 -13.65 -5.99
N ARG A 92 2.07 -12.50 -5.47
CA ARG A 92 2.93 -11.45 -4.91
C ARG A 92 3.70 -11.91 -3.67
N MET A 93 3.07 -12.71 -2.82
CA MET A 93 3.71 -13.38 -1.70
C MET A 93 4.88 -14.26 -2.15
N LYS A 94 4.70 -15.08 -3.19
CA LYS A 94 5.72 -16.02 -3.66
C LYS A 94 6.98 -15.34 -4.22
N ILE A 95 6.86 -14.11 -4.68
CA ILE A 95 7.97 -13.27 -5.15
C ILE A 95 8.43 -12.27 -4.10
N HIS A 96 7.98 -12.39 -2.85
CA HIS A 96 8.42 -11.52 -1.75
C HIS A 96 8.19 -10.02 -2.05
N GLU A 97 7.05 -9.70 -2.66
CA GLU A 97 6.69 -8.30 -2.89
C GLU A 97 6.48 -7.57 -1.55
N PRO A 98 7.18 -6.43 -1.29
CA PRO A 98 7.21 -5.81 0.04
C PRO A 98 5.84 -5.57 0.69
N GLY A 99 4.85 -5.05 -0.05
CA GLY A 99 3.52 -4.80 0.51
C GLY A 99 2.74 -6.07 0.85
N SER A 100 2.94 -7.13 0.08
CA SER A 100 2.35 -8.45 0.40
C SER A 100 3.01 -9.07 1.63
N ILE A 101 4.33 -8.93 1.79
CA ILE A 101 5.01 -9.36 3.02
C ILE A 101 4.50 -8.54 4.21
N GLN A 102 4.38 -7.22 4.07
CA GLN A 102 3.88 -6.37 5.15
C GLN A 102 2.49 -6.79 5.60
N LEU A 103 1.59 -7.10 4.66
CA LEU A 103 0.27 -7.64 4.95
C LEU A 103 0.36 -9.00 5.67
N LEU A 104 1.21 -9.91 5.20
CA LEU A 104 1.37 -11.24 5.80
C LEU A 104 1.99 -11.21 7.20
N GLU A 105 2.88 -10.28 7.49
CA GLU A 105 3.56 -10.24 8.80
C GLU A 105 2.82 -9.36 9.81
N ASN A 106 1.97 -8.41 9.37
CA ASN A 106 1.39 -7.39 10.26
C ASN A 106 -0.12 -7.15 10.07
N ALA A 107 -0.86 -8.08 9.45
CA ALA A 107 -2.31 -7.96 9.36
C ALA A 107 -3.02 -8.97 10.25
N SER A 108 -4.13 -8.53 10.83
CA SER A 108 -5.07 -9.36 11.55
C SER A 108 -6.33 -9.57 10.73
N VAL A 109 -7.06 -10.66 11.02
CA VAL A 109 -8.40 -10.85 10.46
C VAL A 109 -9.35 -9.90 11.17
N PHE A 110 -10.03 -9.05 10.41
CA PHE A 110 -11.09 -8.19 10.90
C PHE A 110 -12.46 -8.84 10.75
N TYR A 111 -12.70 -9.52 9.63
CA TYR A 111 -13.95 -10.22 9.34
C TYR A 111 -13.71 -11.46 8.46
N GLY A 112 -14.55 -12.48 8.66
CA GLY A 112 -14.57 -13.75 7.94
C GLY A 112 -13.47 -14.72 8.40
N GLU A 113 -13.45 -15.94 7.87
CA GLU A 113 -12.56 -17.00 8.36
C GLU A 113 -11.85 -17.78 7.23
N THR A 114 -10.89 -18.62 7.60
CA THR A 114 -10.26 -19.67 6.78
C THR A 114 -9.29 -19.23 5.66
N LEU A 115 -9.60 -18.21 4.84
CA LEU A 115 -8.73 -17.86 3.69
C LEU A 115 -7.33 -17.37 4.14
N TRP A 116 -7.29 -16.56 5.17
CA TRP A 116 -6.08 -15.93 5.70
C TRP A 116 -5.17 -16.93 6.38
N GLU A 117 -5.74 -17.85 7.17
CA GLU A 117 -4.97 -18.90 7.82
C GLU A 117 -4.28 -19.80 6.79
N ASN A 118 -4.98 -20.14 5.71
CA ASN A 118 -4.39 -20.89 4.60
C ASN A 118 -3.23 -20.12 3.96
N LEU A 119 -3.43 -18.82 3.64
CA LEU A 119 -2.36 -17.97 3.10
C LEU A 119 -1.17 -17.83 4.06
N GLN A 120 -1.41 -17.72 5.36
CA GLN A 120 -0.36 -17.67 6.39
C GLN A 120 0.43 -18.97 6.46
N ASN A 121 -0.25 -20.11 6.38
CA ASN A 121 0.40 -21.42 6.37
C ASN A 121 1.21 -21.64 5.09
N GLU A 122 0.69 -21.21 3.93
CA GLU A 122 1.47 -21.15 2.70
C GLU A 122 2.69 -20.23 2.89
N TRP A 123 2.52 -19.01 3.37
CA TRP A 123 3.60 -18.05 3.59
C TRP A 123 4.74 -18.60 4.44
N LYS A 124 4.42 -19.28 5.55
CA LYS A 124 5.43 -19.95 6.40
C LYS A 124 6.34 -20.92 5.62
N SER A 125 5.83 -21.54 4.55
CA SER A 125 6.61 -22.44 3.68
C SER A 125 7.43 -21.73 2.59
N PHE A 126 7.15 -20.44 2.33
CA PHE A 126 7.80 -19.61 1.31
C PHE A 126 8.73 -18.53 1.89
N ARG A 127 8.54 -18.12 3.15
CA ARG A 127 9.22 -16.95 3.74
C ARG A 127 10.74 -17.02 3.78
N ASN A 128 11.30 -18.24 3.75
CA ASN A 128 12.74 -18.48 3.77
C ASN A 128 13.32 -18.87 2.39
N ARG A 129 12.49 -18.87 1.34
CA ARG A 129 12.97 -19.18 -0.01
C ARG A 129 13.65 -17.96 -0.60
N GLU A 130 14.76 -18.16 -1.28
CA GLU A 130 15.37 -17.10 -2.06
C GLU A 130 14.47 -16.75 -3.25
N VAL A 131 14.34 -15.45 -3.52
CA VAL A 131 13.64 -14.92 -4.68
C VAL A 131 14.66 -14.33 -5.64
N SER A 132 14.50 -14.66 -6.92
CA SER A 132 15.30 -14.08 -7.99
C SER A 132 15.10 -12.56 -8.04
N ILE A 133 16.20 -11.82 -7.91
CA ILE A 133 16.24 -10.36 -8.10
C ILE A 133 15.62 -9.97 -9.44
N ILE A 134 15.84 -10.78 -10.49
CA ILE A 134 15.31 -10.53 -11.83
C ILE A 134 13.78 -10.61 -11.85
N ASP A 135 13.21 -11.63 -11.21
CA ASP A 135 11.77 -11.85 -11.20
C ASP A 135 11.05 -10.78 -10.37
N LEU A 136 11.58 -10.47 -9.19
CA LEU A 136 11.04 -9.40 -8.34
C LEU A 136 11.15 -8.04 -9.03
N THR A 137 12.30 -7.70 -9.60
CA THR A 137 12.49 -6.46 -10.37
C THR A 137 11.49 -6.37 -11.52
N SER A 138 11.36 -7.45 -12.31
CA SER A 138 10.43 -7.53 -13.44
C SER A 138 8.98 -7.30 -13.01
N TYR A 139 8.61 -7.83 -11.84
CA TYR A 139 7.30 -7.62 -11.26
C TYR A 139 7.07 -6.16 -10.86
N LEU A 140 8.00 -5.55 -10.11
CA LEU A 140 7.87 -4.16 -9.66
C LEU A 140 7.83 -3.18 -10.85
N GLU A 141 8.60 -3.43 -11.91
CA GLU A 141 8.53 -2.67 -13.16
C GLU A 141 7.15 -2.78 -13.84
N LYS A 142 6.55 -3.97 -13.87
CA LYS A 142 5.17 -4.14 -14.38
C LYS A 142 4.17 -3.35 -13.55
N ARG A 143 4.34 -3.29 -12.22
CA ARG A 143 3.48 -2.50 -11.32
C ARG A 143 3.64 -1.01 -11.54
N ILE A 144 4.86 -0.52 -11.75
CA ILE A 144 5.11 0.88 -12.12
C ILE A 144 4.37 1.21 -13.43
N ARG A 145 4.51 0.38 -14.47
CA ARG A 145 3.78 0.58 -15.74
C ARG A 145 2.26 0.59 -15.56
N PHE A 146 1.73 -0.34 -14.77
CA PHE A 146 0.31 -0.36 -14.43
C PHE A 146 -0.12 0.96 -13.79
N PHE A 147 0.60 1.45 -12.78
CA PHE A 147 0.27 2.71 -12.13
C PHE A 147 0.31 3.89 -13.10
N LYS A 148 1.31 4.00 -13.98
CA LYS A 148 1.39 5.06 -15.00
C LYS A 148 0.18 5.12 -15.94
N GLN A 149 -0.42 3.97 -16.22
CA GLN A 149 -1.56 3.86 -17.14
C GLN A 149 -2.90 4.16 -16.46
N GLN A 150 -2.93 4.29 -15.13
CA GLN A 150 -4.15 4.63 -14.42
C GLN A 150 -4.54 6.09 -14.67
N VAL A 151 -5.79 6.29 -15.08
CA VAL A 151 -6.39 7.62 -15.16
C VAL A 151 -6.79 8.07 -13.76
N THR A 152 -6.21 9.17 -13.29
CA THR A 152 -6.52 9.76 -11.98
C THR A 152 -7.67 10.75 -12.11
N LYS A 153 -8.71 10.59 -11.29
CA LYS A 153 -9.93 11.43 -11.33
C LYS A 153 -9.76 12.74 -10.56
N ASN A 154 -8.86 12.77 -9.60
CA ASN A 154 -8.61 13.91 -8.75
C ASN A 154 -7.15 13.98 -8.33
N VAL A 155 -6.78 15.12 -7.76
CA VAL A 155 -5.43 15.42 -7.28
C VAL A 155 -4.95 14.41 -6.22
N LYS A 156 -5.81 13.94 -5.31
CA LYS A 156 -5.40 12.99 -4.26
C LYS A 156 -5.00 11.64 -4.85
N GLU A 157 -5.73 11.19 -5.87
CA GLU A 157 -5.39 10.00 -6.64
C GLU A 157 -4.07 10.17 -7.37
N GLU A 158 -3.82 11.34 -7.99
CA GLU A 158 -2.56 11.64 -8.67
C GLU A 158 -1.36 11.65 -7.70
N ILE A 159 -1.49 12.30 -6.53
CA ILE A 159 -0.44 12.28 -5.50
C ILE A 159 -0.14 10.84 -5.05
N SER A 160 -1.19 10.05 -4.83
CA SER A 160 -1.05 8.65 -4.42
C SER A 160 -0.40 7.78 -5.49
N GLN A 161 -0.72 8.03 -6.76
CA GLN A 161 -0.09 7.36 -7.91
C GLN A 161 1.40 7.70 -8.00
N LEU A 162 1.76 8.97 -7.91
CA LEU A 162 3.16 9.42 -7.96
C LEU A 162 3.98 8.88 -6.79
N GLU A 163 3.43 8.90 -5.58
CA GLU A 163 4.07 8.34 -4.38
C GLU A 163 4.35 6.84 -4.57
N ARG A 164 3.36 6.06 -5.01
CA ARG A 164 3.54 4.62 -5.28
C ARG A 164 4.62 4.34 -6.33
N ILE A 165 4.63 5.09 -7.42
CA ILE A 165 5.64 4.93 -8.47
C ILE A 165 7.04 5.26 -7.92
N CYS A 166 7.16 6.34 -7.15
CA CYS A 166 8.42 6.73 -6.52
C CYS A 166 8.90 5.67 -5.51
N THR A 167 8.02 5.17 -4.65
CA THR A 167 8.30 4.10 -3.67
C THR A 167 8.78 2.83 -4.37
N LEU A 168 8.08 2.36 -5.42
CA LEU A 168 8.50 1.18 -6.18
C LEU A 168 9.83 1.38 -6.91
N THR A 169 10.13 2.61 -7.35
CA THR A 169 11.43 2.96 -7.94
C THR A 169 12.56 2.73 -6.94
N LEU A 170 12.37 3.22 -5.71
CA LEU A 170 13.32 3.07 -4.62
C LEU A 170 13.47 1.61 -4.18
N HIS A 171 12.38 0.83 -4.19
CA HIS A 171 12.44 -0.62 -3.97
C HIS A 171 13.31 -1.31 -5.01
N ILE A 172 13.10 -1.04 -6.30
CA ILE A 172 13.91 -1.61 -7.37
C ILE A 172 15.39 -1.25 -7.20
N TRP A 173 15.69 0.00 -6.84
CA TRP A 173 17.07 0.40 -6.57
C TRP A 173 17.67 -0.41 -5.42
N ALA A 174 16.96 -0.53 -4.30
CA ALA A 174 17.46 -1.25 -3.14
C ALA A 174 17.67 -2.75 -3.42
N ILE A 175 16.72 -3.40 -4.09
CA ILE A 175 16.84 -4.82 -4.48
C ILE A 175 18.05 -5.08 -5.38
N LYS A 176 18.48 -4.09 -6.17
CA LYS A 176 19.63 -4.22 -7.09
C LYS A 176 20.97 -3.86 -6.44
N ASN A 177 20.98 -3.00 -5.44
CA ASN A 177 22.20 -2.41 -4.90
C ASN A 177 22.51 -2.81 -3.45
N ILE A 178 21.50 -3.32 -2.73
CA ILE A 178 21.62 -3.70 -1.33
C ILE A 178 21.44 -5.22 -1.23
N ASN A 179 22.51 -5.90 -0.82
CA ASN A 179 22.56 -7.37 -0.76
C ASN A 179 22.37 -7.92 0.67
N ASP A 180 22.30 -7.05 1.67
CA ASP A 180 22.32 -7.42 3.09
C ASP A 180 20.99 -7.12 3.82
N LEU A 181 19.91 -6.82 3.09
CA LEU A 181 18.60 -6.59 3.69
C LEU A 181 18.01 -7.87 4.28
N THR A 182 17.67 -7.80 5.55
CA THR A 182 16.83 -8.76 6.25
C THR A 182 15.36 -8.59 5.86
N LEU A 183 14.54 -9.62 6.09
CA LEU A 183 13.08 -9.55 5.91
C LEU A 183 12.46 -8.38 6.70
N SER A 184 12.99 -8.09 7.90
CA SER A 184 12.51 -6.96 8.70
C SER A 184 12.76 -5.62 8.02
N GLU A 185 13.85 -5.46 7.28
CA GLU A 185 14.16 -4.22 6.57
C GLU A 185 13.32 -4.09 5.31
N ILE A 186 13.08 -5.19 4.59
CA ILE A 186 12.17 -5.23 3.44
C ILE A 186 10.76 -4.77 3.83
N ILE A 187 10.23 -5.24 4.97
CA ILE A 187 8.91 -4.81 5.47
C ILE A 187 8.88 -3.30 5.73
N LYS A 188 9.95 -2.75 6.32
CA LYS A 188 10.04 -1.32 6.61
C LYS A 188 10.14 -0.47 5.35
N MET A 189 10.67 -1.01 4.25
CA MET A 189 10.74 -0.30 2.98
C MET A 189 9.36 -0.03 2.36
N ASP A 190 8.35 -0.88 2.57
CA ASP A 190 7.01 -0.62 2.03
C ASP A 190 6.25 0.45 2.83
N THR A 191 6.72 0.79 4.03
CA THR A 191 6.15 1.87 4.84
C THR A 191 6.77 3.20 4.42
N PRO A 192 6.05 4.10 3.72
CA PRO A 192 6.68 5.28 3.10
C PRO A 192 7.34 6.22 4.13
N SER A 193 6.80 6.31 5.34
CA SER A 193 7.38 7.09 6.43
C SER A 193 8.71 6.53 6.95
N GLN A 194 8.98 5.24 6.75
CA GLN A 194 10.18 4.55 7.23
C GLN A 194 11.23 4.35 6.14
N LEU A 195 10.83 4.34 4.86
CA LEU A 195 11.72 4.18 3.72
C LEU A 195 12.87 5.21 3.73
N VAL A 196 12.54 6.50 3.84
CA VAL A 196 13.55 7.57 3.78
C VAL A 196 14.53 7.53 4.96
N PRO A 197 14.09 7.41 6.23
CA PRO A 197 15.00 7.21 7.35
C PRO A 197 15.88 5.97 7.20
N LEU A 198 15.32 4.84 6.75
CA LEU A 198 16.07 3.59 6.57
C LEU A 198 17.23 3.78 5.59
N PHE A 199 16.95 4.33 4.41
CA PHE A 199 17.97 4.56 3.38
C PHE A 199 19.03 5.57 3.82
N LYS A 200 18.62 6.67 4.46
CA LYS A 200 19.58 7.69 4.92
C LYS A 200 20.45 7.21 6.09
N LEU A 201 19.92 6.38 6.97
CA LEU A 201 20.67 5.88 8.12
C LEU A 201 21.67 4.79 7.70
N LEU A 202 21.25 3.90 6.81
CA LEU A 202 21.99 2.67 6.51
C LEU A 202 22.77 2.72 5.19
N TYR A 203 22.28 3.49 4.21
CA TYR A 203 22.73 3.38 2.82
C TYR A 203 23.05 4.73 2.15
N GLN A 204 23.29 5.79 2.93
CA GLN A 204 23.50 7.14 2.39
C GLN A 204 24.73 7.23 1.48
N ASN A 205 25.79 6.49 1.77
CA ASN A 205 27.06 6.60 1.06
C ASN A 205 27.08 5.78 -0.24
N GLU A 206 26.15 4.84 -0.36
CA GLU A 206 25.95 3.92 -1.48
C GLU A 206 25.06 4.56 -2.57
N MET A 207 24.37 5.65 -2.23
CA MET A 207 23.44 6.33 -3.12
C MET A 207 24.11 7.42 -3.95
N ASP A 208 23.76 7.46 -5.24
CA ASP A 208 24.08 8.59 -6.11
C ASP A 208 23.10 9.77 -5.90
N GLU A 209 23.44 10.92 -6.51
CA GLU A 209 22.63 12.14 -6.44
C GLU A 209 21.18 11.90 -6.91
N THR A 210 20.99 11.12 -7.97
CA THR A 210 19.66 10.78 -8.51
C THR A 210 18.81 10.04 -7.48
N THR A 211 19.38 9.06 -6.78
CA THR A 211 18.68 8.25 -5.78
C THR A 211 18.36 9.07 -4.54
N LEU A 212 19.28 9.94 -4.10
CA LEU A 212 19.05 10.88 -3.02
C LEU A 212 17.91 11.86 -3.34
N GLU A 213 17.84 12.33 -4.59
CA GLU A 213 16.76 13.17 -5.06
C GLU A 213 15.41 12.43 -5.13
N LEU A 214 15.40 11.16 -5.55
CA LEU A 214 14.21 10.32 -5.50
C LEU A 214 13.71 10.11 -4.06
N LEU A 215 14.61 9.96 -3.09
CA LEU A 215 14.23 9.88 -1.67
C LEU A 215 13.62 11.18 -1.16
N ASP A 216 14.20 12.34 -1.50
CA ASP A 216 13.61 13.63 -1.11
C ASP A 216 12.27 13.86 -1.79
N LEU A 217 12.13 13.45 -3.05
CA LEU A 217 10.86 13.48 -3.78
C LEU A 217 9.81 12.58 -3.11
N ASN A 218 10.17 11.36 -2.72
CA ASN A 218 9.30 10.45 -1.99
C ASN A 218 8.81 11.08 -0.68
N ARG A 219 9.72 11.68 0.10
CA ARG A 219 9.40 12.41 1.33
C ARG A 219 8.41 13.55 1.09
N LYS A 220 8.62 14.34 0.03
CA LYS A 220 7.74 15.46 -0.36
C LYS A 220 6.36 14.94 -0.77
N LEU A 221 6.30 13.92 -1.62
CA LEU A 221 5.04 13.28 -2.03
C LEU A 221 4.28 12.72 -0.83
N TYR A 222 4.96 12.07 0.10
CA TYR A 222 4.36 11.55 1.33
C TYR A 222 3.81 12.67 2.23
N ALA A 223 4.58 13.74 2.46
CA ALA A 223 4.12 14.90 3.21
C ALA A 223 2.92 15.56 2.53
N PHE A 224 2.96 15.70 1.20
CA PHE A 224 1.89 16.31 0.44
C PHE A 224 0.62 15.46 0.44
N LYS A 225 0.75 14.13 0.33
CA LYS A 225 -0.36 13.16 0.49
C LYS A 225 -1.02 13.29 1.87
N ARG A 226 -0.20 13.41 2.92
CA ARG A 226 -0.69 13.62 4.29
C ARG A 226 -1.47 14.93 4.41
N ASP A 227 -0.93 16.02 3.88
CA ASP A 227 -1.56 17.34 3.96
C ASP A 227 -2.83 17.41 3.09
N ALA A 228 -2.88 16.64 2.01
CA ALA A 228 -4.02 16.48 1.10
C ALA A 228 -5.20 15.70 1.71
N ARG A 229 -4.96 14.89 2.75
CA ARG A 229 -5.94 13.97 3.36
C ARG A 229 -7.26 14.67 3.69
N TRP A 230 -7.20 15.81 4.38
CA TRP A 230 -8.37 16.57 4.81
C TRP A 230 -8.76 17.74 3.91
N LYS A 231 -7.94 18.08 2.92
CA LYS A 231 -8.19 19.20 2.02
C LYS A 231 -9.24 18.81 0.97
N ARG A 232 -10.18 19.71 0.68
CA ARG A 232 -11.14 19.57 -0.42
C ARG A 232 -10.53 19.98 -1.77
N GLU A 233 -9.66 20.98 -1.75
CA GLU A 233 -8.96 21.49 -2.92
C GLU A 233 -7.47 21.62 -2.63
N ILE A 234 -6.66 21.29 -3.62
CA ILE A 234 -5.19 21.25 -3.54
C ILE A 234 -4.67 21.90 -4.82
N ALA A 235 -3.73 22.84 -4.67
CA ALA A 235 -3.12 23.54 -5.80
C ALA A 235 -2.42 22.53 -6.73
N ARG A 236 -2.65 22.67 -8.04
CA ARG A 236 -2.12 21.74 -9.06
C ARG A 236 -0.66 21.99 -9.42
N GLU A 237 -0.16 23.20 -9.18
CA GLU A 237 1.20 23.63 -9.54
C GLU A 237 2.25 22.76 -8.87
N GLU A 238 2.15 22.54 -7.55
CA GLU A 238 3.10 21.73 -6.79
C GLU A 238 3.13 20.27 -7.26
N ILE A 239 1.99 19.71 -7.66
CA ILE A 239 1.90 18.33 -8.18
C ILE A 239 2.56 18.23 -9.54
N PHE A 240 2.32 19.22 -10.39
CA PHE A 240 2.92 19.28 -11.70
C PHE A 240 4.45 19.30 -11.59
N GLU A 241 5.01 20.10 -10.68
CA GLU A 241 6.45 20.13 -10.42
C GLU A 241 6.98 18.78 -9.91
N LEU A 242 6.32 18.18 -8.91
CA LEU A 242 6.73 16.87 -8.35
C LEU A 242 6.66 15.76 -9.41
N LYS A 243 5.65 15.79 -10.28
CA LYS A 243 5.50 14.87 -11.40
C LYS A 243 6.62 15.03 -12.42
N HIS A 244 6.89 16.24 -12.87
CA HIS A 244 7.99 16.51 -13.80
C HIS A 244 9.34 16.10 -13.23
N LYS A 245 9.56 16.35 -11.94
CA LYS A 245 10.76 15.89 -11.25
C LYS A 245 10.86 14.36 -11.25
N LEU A 246 9.78 13.64 -10.95
CA LEU A 246 9.76 12.17 -11.00
C LEU A 246 10.12 11.64 -12.39
N ILE A 247 9.53 12.22 -13.44
CA ILE A 247 9.74 11.86 -14.84
C ILE A 247 11.21 12.05 -15.22
N SER A 248 11.78 13.21 -14.87
CA SER A 248 13.17 13.55 -15.15
C SER A 248 14.14 12.59 -14.45
N LEU A 249 13.95 12.35 -13.15
CA LEU A 249 14.81 11.45 -12.37
C LEU A 249 14.77 10.00 -12.88
N ARG A 250 13.61 9.55 -13.35
CA ARG A 250 13.45 8.21 -13.94
C ARG A 250 13.84 8.10 -15.41
N LYS A 251 14.11 9.23 -16.09
CA LYS A 251 14.34 9.31 -17.56
C LYS A 251 13.19 8.67 -18.36
N ASP A 252 11.96 9.00 -17.97
CA ASP A 252 10.77 8.20 -18.28
C ASP A 252 9.74 9.02 -19.07
N GLU A 253 10.07 9.37 -20.32
CA GLU A 253 9.25 10.27 -21.17
C GLU A 253 7.85 9.71 -21.47
N GLU A 254 7.64 8.39 -21.33
CA GLU A 254 6.33 7.73 -21.53
C GLU A 254 5.23 8.31 -20.62
N PHE A 255 5.59 8.90 -19.48
CA PHE A 255 4.66 9.58 -18.58
C PHE A 255 3.93 10.77 -19.22
N LEU A 256 4.50 11.36 -20.26
CA LEU A 256 3.95 12.54 -20.96
C LEU A 256 2.95 12.15 -22.05
N LEU A 257 2.91 10.87 -22.46
CA LEU A 257 2.13 10.40 -23.61
C LEU A 257 0.70 9.95 -23.27
N ASN A 258 0.32 9.93 -21.97
CA ASN A 258 -1.01 9.50 -21.50
C ASN A 258 -2.00 10.67 -21.27
N TYR A 259 -1.81 11.79 -21.97
CA TYR A 259 -2.72 12.95 -21.95
C TYR A 259 -3.40 13.16 -23.30
#